data_AF-A0A522ILC0-F1
#
_entry.id   AF-A0A522ILC0-F1
#
_cell.length_a   1.000
_cell.length_b   1.000
_cell.length_c   1.000
_cell.angle_alpha   90.00
_cell.angle_beta   90.00
_cell.angle_gamma   90.00
#
_symmetry.space_group_name_H-M   'P 1'
#
loop_
_entity.id
_entity.type
_entity.pdbx_description
1 polymer ?
#
loop_
_entity_poly.entity_id
_entity_poly.type
_entity_poly.pdbx_seq_one_letter_code
_entity_poly.pdbx_strand_id
1 'polypeptide(L)'
;LFLQHHTGLRMSSDLSRLPFISMSVLARPLSFVFEGPAGETCPVHFKSSFSANTANACRAAALAGGGLAVLTDFSTREDIAAGRLVRVLPKWTIPKSDIHAVFPAARHRSVKVRILIDALKEQAGLAAYDRARLEAKIPQSFEAQADGKVRSRKRSAAKAL
;
A
#
# COMPACT_ATOMS: atom_id res chain seq x y z
N LEU A 1 -21.02 10.27 7.19
CA LEU A 1 -21.27 9.64 8.50
C LEU A 1 -20.04 9.65 9.41
N PHE A 2 -18.90 9.00 9.10
CA PHE A 2 -17.73 8.96 10.03
C PHE A 2 -17.15 10.34 10.44
N LEU A 3 -16.90 11.24 9.48
CA LEU A 3 -16.32 12.57 9.76
C LEU A 3 -17.31 13.58 10.35
N GLN A 4 -18.62 13.33 10.26
CA GLN A 4 -19.63 14.20 10.91
C GLN A 4 -19.53 14.13 12.43
N HIS A 5 -19.05 13.00 12.97
CA HIS A 5 -18.82 12.82 14.41
C HIS A 5 -17.42 13.24 14.88
N HIS A 6 -16.51 13.59 13.96
CA HIS A 6 -15.09 13.82 14.26
C HIS A 6 -14.54 15.08 13.54
N THR A 7 -15.23 16.21 13.67
CA THR A 7 -14.80 17.50 13.10
C THR A 7 -13.66 18.12 13.91
N GLY A 8 -12.60 18.60 13.24
CA GLY A 8 -11.50 19.33 13.88
C GLY A 8 -10.26 18.52 14.23
N LEU A 9 -9.97 17.44 13.48
CA LEU A 9 -8.83 16.56 13.74
C LEU A 9 -7.49 17.32 13.73
N ARG A 10 -6.77 17.26 14.86
CA ARG A 10 -5.38 17.72 14.99
C ARG A 10 -4.43 16.52 14.97
N MET A 11 -3.21 16.79 14.50
CA MET A 11 -2.25 15.77 14.06
C MET A 11 -1.89 14.70 15.10
N SER A 12 -1.68 15.10 16.36
CA SER A 12 -0.92 14.26 17.32
C SER A 12 -1.80 13.38 18.21
N SER A 13 -2.72 13.94 19.00
CA SER A 13 -3.45 13.18 20.02
C SER A 13 -4.76 12.57 19.54
N ASP A 14 -5.38 13.18 18.53
CA ASP A 14 -6.75 12.84 18.16
C ASP A 14 -6.79 11.71 17.14
N LEU A 15 -5.78 11.63 16.26
CA LEU A 15 -5.74 10.66 15.17
C LEU A 15 -5.55 9.23 15.66
N SER A 16 -4.73 9.02 16.70
CA SER A 16 -4.44 7.71 17.28
C SER A 16 -5.64 7.07 17.99
N ARG A 17 -6.64 7.87 18.36
CA ARG A 17 -7.87 7.41 19.02
C ARG A 17 -8.94 6.93 18.06
N LEU A 18 -8.82 7.30 16.78
CA LEU A 18 -9.81 6.95 15.78
C LEU A 18 -9.69 5.47 15.38
N PRO A 19 -10.82 4.81 15.06
CA PRO A 19 -10.79 3.47 14.46
C PRO A 19 -9.91 3.47 13.22
N PHE A 20 -8.87 2.64 13.24
CA PHE A 20 -7.94 2.49 12.12
C PHE A 20 -8.10 1.12 11.47
N ILE A 21 -8.11 1.11 10.14
CA ILE A 21 -8.11 -0.07 9.27
C ILE A 21 -6.66 -0.34 8.87
N SER A 22 -6.09 -1.42 9.39
CA SER A 22 -4.70 -1.78 9.12
C SER A 22 -4.55 -2.71 7.93
N MET A 23 -3.49 -2.49 7.16
CA MET A 23 -3.08 -3.41 6.08
C MET A 23 -1.97 -4.32 6.61
N SER A 24 -2.32 -5.56 6.96
CA SER A 24 -1.46 -6.47 7.75
C SER A 24 -0.16 -6.90 7.06
N VAL A 25 -0.07 -6.75 5.74
CA VAL A 25 1.12 -7.12 4.95
C VAL A 25 2.23 -6.07 4.99
N LEU A 26 1.98 -4.88 5.54
CA LEU A 26 3.02 -3.87 5.73
C LEU A 26 3.94 -4.27 6.88
N ALA A 27 5.23 -3.94 6.77
CA ALA A 27 6.22 -4.22 7.83
C ALA A 27 5.85 -3.56 9.17
N ARG A 28 5.18 -2.39 9.12
CA ARG A 28 4.70 -1.64 10.28
C ARG A 28 3.26 -1.17 10.03
N PRO A 29 2.25 -2.03 10.16
CA PRO A 29 0.89 -1.77 9.69
C PRO A 29 0.12 -0.72 10.51
N LEU A 30 0.66 -0.35 11.68
CA LEU A 30 0.04 0.60 12.62
C LEU A 30 0.93 1.82 12.91
N SER A 31 2.16 1.86 12.41
CA SER A 31 3.12 2.93 12.71
C SER A 31 3.47 3.67 11.44
N PHE A 32 3.10 4.95 11.40
CA PHE A 32 3.37 5.84 10.28
C PHE A 32 4.14 7.06 10.76
N VAL A 33 5.03 7.56 9.90
CA VAL A 33 5.65 8.88 10.07
C VAL A 33 5.03 9.78 9.03
N PHE A 34 4.38 10.83 9.50
CA PHE A 34 3.81 11.85 8.64
C PHE A 34 4.73 13.06 8.56
N GLU A 35 4.85 13.62 7.37
CA GLU A 35 5.58 14.85 7.08
C GLU A 35 4.56 15.98 6.90
N GLY A 36 4.78 17.07 7.63
CA GLY A 36 3.96 18.26 7.60
C GLY A 36 4.47 19.32 6.64
N PRO A 37 3.70 20.40 6.42
CA PRO A 37 3.98 21.42 5.42
C PRO A 37 5.24 22.25 5.71
N ALA A 38 5.73 22.30 6.94
CA ALA A 38 6.96 23.00 7.33
C ALA A 38 8.16 22.06 7.48
N GLY A 39 8.05 20.81 7.01
CA GLY A 39 9.09 19.79 7.14
C GLY A 39 9.11 19.11 8.51
N GLU A 40 8.12 19.39 9.37
CA GLU A 40 7.97 18.69 10.64
C GLU A 40 7.59 17.22 10.42
N THR A 41 8.12 16.33 11.25
CA THR A 41 7.73 14.91 11.23
C THR A 41 6.92 14.58 12.47
N CYS A 42 5.86 13.81 12.29
CA CYS A 42 4.98 13.36 13.36
C CYS A 42 4.80 11.84 13.27
N PRO A 43 5.49 11.07 14.13
CA PRO A 43 5.22 9.64 14.26
C PRO A 43 3.87 9.43 14.93
N VAL A 44 3.03 8.59 14.33
CA VAL A 44 1.72 8.21 14.86
C VAL A 44 1.63 6.70 14.93
N HIS A 45 1.21 6.20 16.09
CA HIS A 45 0.89 4.80 16.30
C HIS A 45 -0.62 4.64 16.49
N PHE A 46 -1.25 3.89 15.59
CA PHE A 46 -2.69 3.64 15.58
C PHE A 46 -3.06 2.38 16.36
N LYS A 47 -4.31 2.32 16.81
CA LYS A 47 -4.94 1.07 17.27
C LYS A 47 -5.80 0.49 16.15
N SER A 48 -5.54 -0.76 15.79
CA SER A 48 -6.36 -1.44 14.77
C SER A 48 -7.75 -1.73 15.31
N SER A 49 -8.77 -1.32 14.57
CA SER A 49 -10.17 -1.73 14.78
C SER A 49 -10.61 -2.81 13.79
N PHE A 50 -9.99 -2.82 12.61
CA PHE A 50 -10.16 -3.81 11.56
C PHE A 50 -8.80 -4.04 10.88
N SER A 51 -8.56 -5.26 10.38
CA SER A 51 -7.32 -5.60 9.66
C SER A 51 -7.62 -6.44 8.43
N ALA A 52 -6.96 -6.12 7.31
CA ALA A 52 -7.03 -6.90 6.08
C ALA A 52 -5.66 -7.02 5.42
N ASN A 53 -5.48 -8.05 4.61
CA ASN A 53 -4.22 -8.32 3.89
C ASN A 53 -4.23 -7.82 2.43
N THR A 54 -5.26 -7.09 2.00
CA THR A 54 -5.35 -6.50 0.65
C THR A 54 -5.80 -5.05 0.70
N ALA A 55 -5.27 -4.23 -0.21
CA ALA A 55 -5.66 -2.82 -0.33
C ALA A 55 -7.16 -2.65 -0.65
N ASN A 56 -7.72 -3.54 -1.48
CA ASN A 56 -9.13 -3.51 -1.85
C ASN A 56 -10.06 -3.74 -0.65
N ALA A 57 -9.71 -4.69 0.24
CA ALA A 57 -10.48 -4.93 1.46
C ALA A 57 -10.38 -3.74 2.42
N CYS A 58 -9.20 -3.12 2.58
CA CYS A 58 -9.04 -1.90 3.38
C CYS A 58 -9.90 -0.75 2.83
N ARG A 59 -9.89 -0.54 1.51
CA ARG A 59 -10.71 0.49 0.84
C ARG A 59 -12.21 0.22 1.03
N ALA A 60 -12.65 -1.02 0.87
CA ALA A 60 -14.04 -1.40 1.07
C ALA A 60 -14.50 -1.14 2.51
N ALA A 61 -13.67 -1.48 3.50
CA ALA A 61 -13.95 -1.19 4.91
C ALA A 61 -14.04 0.33 5.19
N ALA A 62 -13.17 1.13 4.58
CA ALA A 62 -13.20 2.59 4.72
C ALA A 62 -14.48 3.18 4.12
N LEU A 63 -14.89 2.72 2.93
CA LEU A 63 -16.15 3.11 2.28
C LEU A 63 -17.40 2.73 3.09
N ALA A 64 -17.33 1.62 3.83
CA ALA A 64 -18.37 1.20 4.76
C ALA A 64 -18.37 2.00 6.09
N GLY A 65 -17.47 2.98 6.25
CA GLY A 65 -17.38 3.80 7.47
C GLY A 65 -16.60 3.15 8.61
N GLY A 66 -15.79 2.12 8.33
CA GLY A 66 -15.00 1.39 9.33
C GLY A 66 -13.86 2.20 9.96
N GLY A 67 -13.58 3.41 9.48
CA GLY A 67 -12.63 4.35 10.08
C GLY A 67 -11.60 4.91 9.11
N LEU A 68 -10.44 5.27 9.67
CA LEU A 68 -9.29 5.77 8.93
C LEU A 68 -8.50 4.63 8.28
N ALA A 69 -7.99 4.89 7.08
CA ALA A 69 -7.07 3.98 6.39
C ALA A 69 -6.01 4.81 5.65
N VAL A 70 -4.79 4.29 5.56
CA VAL A 70 -3.79 4.78 4.60
C VAL A 70 -3.98 4.00 3.31
N LEU A 71 -4.41 4.68 2.25
CA LEU A 71 -4.72 4.11 0.94
C LEU A 71 -3.91 4.82 -0.15
N THR A 72 -3.77 4.18 -1.31
CA THR A 72 -3.05 4.77 -2.44
C THR A 72 -3.92 5.74 -3.22
N ASP A 73 -3.32 6.84 -3.69
CA ASP A 73 -4.02 7.88 -4.45
C ASP A 73 -4.72 7.35 -5.70
N PHE A 74 -4.06 6.43 -6.43
CA PHE A 74 -4.62 5.87 -7.66
C PHE A 74 -5.88 5.02 -7.41
N SER A 75 -5.98 4.34 -6.26
CA SER A 75 -7.11 3.46 -5.95
C SER A 75 -8.30 4.22 -5.35
N THR A 76 -8.08 5.44 -4.87
CA THR A 76 -9.08 6.25 -4.14
C THR A 76 -9.53 7.49 -4.89
N ARG A 77 -8.88 7.84 -6.01
CA ARG A 77 -9.19 9.03 -6.82
C ARG A 77 -10.67 9.20 -7.10
N GLU A 78 -11.33 8.14 -7.59
CA GLU A 78 -12.76 8.20 -7.93
C GLU A 78 -13.66 8.35 -6.70
N ASP A 79 -13.32 7.72 -5.58
CA ASP A 79 -14.11 7.84 -4.36
C ASP A 79 -14.00 9.21 -3.73
N ILE A 80 -12.82 9.81 -3.80
CA ILE A 80 -12.59 11.17 -3.34
C ILE A 80 -13.35 12.15 -4.24
N ALA A 81 -13.25 11.99 -5.57
CA ALA A 81 -14.00 12.82 -6.52
C ALA A 81 -15.52 12.70 -6.32
N ALA A 82 -16.01 11.50 -6.01
CA ALA A 82 -17.42 11.23 -5.70
C ALA A 82 -17.84 11.60 -4.26
N GLY A 83 -16.92 12.11 -3.43
CA GLY A 83 -17.20 12.45 -2.03
C GLY A 83 -17.50 11.26 -1.10
N ARG A 84 -17.27 10.02 -1.56
CA ARG A 84 -17.42 8.79 -0.76
C ARG A 84 -16.30 8.62 0.24
N LEU A 85 -15.09 9.03 -0.13
CA LEU A 85 -13.93 9.14 0.76
C LEU A 85 -13.52 10.60 0.86
N VAL A 86 -12.92 10.96 1.99
CA VAL A 86 -12.38 12.29 2.22
C VAL A 86 -10.94 12.14 2.69
N ARG A 87 -10.04 12.92 2.08
CA ARG A 87 -8.65 13.00 2.54
C ARG A 87 -8.59 13.75 3.87
N VAL A 88 -8.20 13.03 4.91
CA VAL A 88 -7.97 13.60 6.25
C VAL A 88 -6.56 14.18 6.30
N LEU A 89 -6.40 15.34 6.95
CA LEU A 89 -5.12 16.04 7.09
C LEU A 89 -4.40 16.28 5.75
N PRO A 90 -5.01 17.01 4.79
CA PRO A 90 -4.50 17.13 3.42
C PRO A 90 -3.12 17.78 3.30
N LYS A 91 -2.69 18.54 4.32
CA LYS A 91 -1.35 19.16 4.38
C LYS A 91 -0.25 18.19 4.84
N TRP A 92 -0.62 17.01 5.33
CA TRP A 92 0.30 15.99 5.79
C TRP A 92 0.40 14.87 4.77
N THR A 93 1.60 14.33 4.62
CA THR A 93 1.90 13.23 3.70
C THR A 93 2.68 12.14 4.40
N ILE A 94 2.64 10.93 3.85
CA ILE A 94 3.51 9.83 4.25
C ILE A 94 4.59 9.70 3.16
N PRO A 95 5.82 9.27 3.49
CA PRO A 95 6.85 9.02 2.49
C PRO A 95 6.33 8.22 1.30
N LYS A 96 6.63 8.70 0.10
CA LYS A 96 6.19 8.05 -1.14
C LYS A 96 6.78 6.64 -1.22
N SER A 97 5.94 5.70 -1.64
CA SER A 97 6.35 4.33 -1.96
C SER A 97 6.36 4.14 -3.46
N ASP A 98 7.37 3.44 -3.97
CA ASP A 98 7.51 3.14 -5.39
C ASP A 98 6.85 1.81 -5.76
N ILE A 99 6.43 1.69 -7.03
CA ILE A 99 5.93 0.44 -7.61
C ILE A 99 7.04 -0.14 -8.48
N HIS A 100 7.41 -1.39 -8.22
CA HIS A 100 8.49 -2.08 -8.92
C HIS A 100 7.97 -3.27 -9.72
N ALA A 101 8.49 -3.45 -10.93
CA ALA A 101 8.40 -4.71 -11.66
C ALA A 101 9.60 -5.58 -11.26
N VAL A 102 9.35 -6.67 -10.53
CA VAL A 102 10.38 -7.61 -10.07
C VAL A 102 10.31 -8.89 -10.89
N PHE A 103 11.45 -9.32 -11.42
CA PHE A 103 11.60 -10.56 -12.16
C PHE A 103 12.99 -11.15 -11.87
N PRO A 104 13.17 -12.48 -12.00
CA PRO A 104 14.45 -13.11 -11.74
C PRO A 104 15.59 -12.51 -12.55
N ALA A 105 16.78 -12.42 -11.95
CA ALA A 105 17.99 -12.04 -12.67
C ALA A 105 18.26 -13.08 -13.76
N ALA A 106 18.20 -12.68 -15.02
CA ALA A 106 18.41 -13.54 -16.16
C ALA A 106 19.52 -12.97 -17.06
N ARG A 107 20.47 -13.82 -17.47
CA ARG A 107 21.56 -13.46 -18.39
C ARG A 107 21.04 -12.89 -19.72
N HIS A 108 19.86 -13.35 -20.16
CA HIS A 108 19.11 -12.77 -21.27
C HIS A 108 17.64 -12.56 -20.84
N ARG A 109 17.19 -11.30 -20.74
CA ARG A 109 15.78 -11.00 -20.50
C ARG A 109 14.97 -11.39 -21.74
N SER A 110 13.88 -12.13 -21.59
CA SER A 110 13.01 -12.49 -22.70
C SER A 110 12.38 -11.24 -23.34
N VAL A 111 12.25 -11.22 -24.67
CA VAL A 111 11.55 -10.17 -25.43
C VAL A 111 10.14 -9.95 -24.88
N LYS A 112 9.43 -11.03 -24.53
CA LYS A 112 8.06 -10.96 -23.99
C LYS A 112 7.98 -10.16 -22.69
N VAL A 113 8.98 -10.28 -21.81
CA VAL A 113 9.04 -9.53 -20.54
C VAL A 113 9.28 -8.04 -20.81
N ARG A 114 10.12 -7.69 -21.78
CA ARG A 114 10.33 -6.28 -22.17
C ARG A 114 9.04 -5.66 -22.69
N ILE A 115 8.40 -6.32 -23.67
CA ILE A 115 7.13 -5.85 -24.26
C ILE A 115 6.07 -5.66 -23.16
N LEU A 116 5.95 -6.60 -22.22
CA LEU A 116 5.02 -6.47 -21.11
C LEU A 116 5.34 -5.26 -20.22
N ILE A 117 6.61 -5.06 -19.85
CA ILE A 117 7.03 -3.90 -19.05
C ILE A 117 6.72 -2.60 -19.78
N ASP A 118 6.98 -2.54 -21.09
CA ASP A 118 6.74 -1.36 -21.90
C ASP A 118 5.23 -1.06 -21.97
N ALA A 119 4.39 -2.07 -22.17
CA ALA A 119 2.93 -1.93 -22.14
C ALA A 119 2.41 -1.47 -20.77
N LEU A 120 2.96 -2.00 -19.67
CA LEU A 120 2.60 -1.57 -18.31
C LEU A 120 3.01 -0.12 -18.04
N LYS A 121 4.16 0.32 -18.55
CA LYS A 121 4.61 1.71 -18.44
C LYS A 121 3.68 2.65 -19.20
N GLU A 122 3.29 2.29 -20.41
CA GLU A 122 2.36 3.06 -21.23
C GLU A 122 1.00 3.18 -20.54
N GLN A 123 0.42 2.06 -20.09
CA GLN A 123 -0.87 2.04 -19.41
C GLN A 123 -0.86 2.83 -18.09
N ALA A 124 0.24 2.80 -17.35
CA ALA A 124 0.40 3.55 -16.11
C ALA A 124 0.73 5.05 -16.33
N GLY A 125 0.90 5.50 -17.58
CA GLY A 125 1.35 6.87 -17.89
C GLY A 125 2.80 7.14 -17.46
N LEU A 126 3.60 6.08 -17.26
CA LEU A 126 4.99 6.13 -16.79
C LEU A 126 6.01 6.15 -17.94
N ALA A 127 5.58 6.31 -19.19
CA ALA A 127 6.47 6.36 -20.35
C ALA A 127 7.56 7.45 -20.24
N ALA A 128 7.30 8.54 -19.50
CA ALA A 128 8.27 9.62 -19.23
C ALA A 128 9.19 9.36 -18.00
N TYR A 129 8.91 8.35 -17.18
CA TYR A 129 9.55 8.14 -15.87
C TYR A 129 10.93 7.45 -15.96
N ASP A 130 11.24 6.84 -17.10
CA ASP A 130 12.35 5.89 -17.25
C ASP A 130 13.75 6.55 -17.35
N ARG A 131 13.84 7.80 -17.81
CA ARG A 131 15.15 8.46 -18.06
C ARG A 131 15.82 9.03 -16.81
N ALA A 132 15.06 9.46 -15.81
CA ALA A 132 15.62 10.17 -14.66
C ALA A 132 16.11 9.24 -13.53
N ARG A 133 15.73 7.96 -13.53
CA ARG A 133 15.87 7.08 -12.35
C ARG A 133 16.79 5.88 -12.54
N LEU A 134 17.24 5.57 -13.76
CA LEU A 134 18.23 4.50 -14.00
C LEU A 134 19.57 4.72 -13.27
N GLU A 135 19.82 5.94 -12.77
CA GLU A 135 21.02 6.28 -11.99
C GLU A 135 20.87 6.03 -10.48
N ALA A 136 19.64 5.89 -9.96
CA ALA A 136 19.39 5.70 -8.54
C ALA A 136 19.25 4.21 -8.19
N LYS A 137 20.33 3.61 -7.68
CA LYS A 137 20.41 2.24 -7.13
C LYS A 137 19.20 1.90 -6.25
N ILE A 138 18.62 0.72 -6.46
CA ILE A 138 17.56 0.14 -5.62
C ILE A 138 18.11 -0.03 -4.20
N PRO A 139 17.47 0.50 -3.14
CA PRO A 139 17.88 0.26 -1.76
C PRO A 139 17.82 -1.24 -1.41
N GLN A 140 18.83 -1.74 -0.70
CA GLN A 140 19.00 -3.14 -0.29
C GLN A 140 17.91 -3.71 0.64
N SER A 141 16.89 -2.93 1.01
CA SER A 141 15.89 -3.29 2.02
C SER A 141 14.88 -4.38 1.61
N PHE A 142 15.04 -4.98 0.42
CA PHE A 142 14.14 -6.03 -0.08
C PHE A 142 14.82 -7.41 -0.27
N GLU A 143 16.07 -7.59 0.17
CA GLU A 143 16.64 -8.94 0.22
C GLU A 143 16.03 -9.77 1.37
N ALA A 144 15.41 -10.88 0.95
CA ALA A 144 15.05 -12.06 1.75
C ALA A 144 13.80 -11.99 2.66
N GLN A 145 12.64 -12.26 2.06
CA GLN A 145 11.67 -13.18 2.66
C GLN A 145 11.07 -14.12 1.60
N ALA A 146 11.95 -14.81 0.89
CA ALA A 146 11.62 -15.93 0.03
C ALA A 146 12.19 -17.21 0.65
N ASP A 147 11.73 -17.54 1.85
CA ASP A 147 11.95 -18.87 2.45
C ASP A 147 10.62 -19.44 2.91
N GLY A 148 9.85 -19.90 1.93
CA GLY A 148 8.61 -20.64 2.12
C GLY A 148 8.71 -21.95 1.38
N LYS A 149 9.29 -22.97 2.03
CA LYS A 149 9.20 -24.38 1.61
C LYS A 149 7.76 -24.69 1.21
N VAL A 150 7.53 -24.90 -0.09
CA VAL A 150 6.29 -25.51 -0.60
C VAL A 150 6.28 -26.97 -0.12
N ARG A 151 5.67 -27.19 1.05
CA ARG A 151 5.50 -28.52 1.61
C ARG A 151 4.40 -29.22 0.80
N SER A 152 4.82 -29.99 -0.19
CA SER A 152 3.99 -30.92 -0.97
C SER A 152 3.19 -31.82 -0.03
N ARG A 153 1.87 -31.64 0.01
CA ARG A 153 0.94 -32.61 0.60
C ARG A 153 0.70 -33.69 -0.46
N LYS A 154 1.39 -34.82 -0.32
CA LYS A 154 0.99 -36.07 -1.00
C LYS A 154 -0.43 -36.42 -0.54
N ARG A 155 -1.39 -36.38 -1.46
CA ARG A 155 -2.72 -36.98 -1.25
C ARG A 155 -2.52 -38.50 -1.17
N SER A 156 -2.75 -39.08 0.00
CA SER A 156 -2.90 -40.51 0.16
C SER A 156 -4.26 -40.91 -0.42
N ALA A 157 -4.25 -41.68 -1.50
CA ALA A 157 -5.44 -42.38 -1.98
C ALA A 157 -5.55 -43.67 -1.16
N ALA A 158 -6.48 -43.67 -0.21
CA ALA A 158 -6.99 -44.91 0.37
C ALA A 158 -7.83 -45.59 -0.72
N LYS A 159 -7.38 -46.75 -1.19
CA LYS A 159 -8.24 -47.68 -1.93
C LYS A 159 -8.68 -48.75 -0.93
N ALA A 160 -9.97 -48.72 -0.62
CA ALA A 160 -10.66 -49.78 0.08
C ALA A 160 -10.98 -50.91 -0.91
N LEU A 161 -10.90 -52.14 -0.37
CA LEU A 161 -11.31 -53.44 -0.91
C LEU A 161 -10.46 -54.01 -2.04
#